data_AF-A0A1Z2KZ85-F1
#
_entry.id   AF-A0A1Z2KZ85-F1
#
_cell.length_a   1.000
_cell.length_b   1.000
_cell.length_c   1.000
_cell.angle_alpha   90.00
_cell.angle_beta   90.00
_cell.angle_gamma   90.00
#
_symmetry.space_group_name_H-M   'P 1'
#
loop_
_entity.id
_entity.type
_entity.pdbx_description
1 polymer ?
#
loop_
_entity_poly.entity_id
_entity_poly.type
_entity_poly.pdbx_seq_one_letter_code
_entity_poly.pdbx_strand_id
1 'polypeptide(L)' 'MSEETTEHGTASEPRRPRCQECWGIKRTRARALAVDDRRTAERMTRAMGVHIWQAHA' A
#
# COMPACT_ATOMS: atom_id res chain seq x y z
N MET A 1 -26.13 -8.33 -39.51
CA MET A 1 -26.45 -9.24 -38.39
C MET A 1 -25.34 -9.08 -37.39
N SER A 2 -25.66 -8.43 -36.29
CA SER A 2 -24.75 -7.85 -35.30
C SER A 2 -24.26 -8.92 -34.33
N GLU A 3 -22.98 -8.90 -34.00
CA GLU A 3 -22.47 -9.49 -32.76
C GLU A 3 -21.67 -8.41 -32.03
N GLU A 4 -22.43 -7.48 -31.45
CA GLU A 4 -21.96 -6.56 -30.42
C GLU A 4 -21.59 -7.43 -29.21
N THR A 5 -20.29 -7.72 -29.07
CA THR A 5 -19.77 -8.35 -27.86
C THR A 5 -19.75 -7.26 -26.80
N THR A 6 -20.86 -7.12 -26.08
CA THR A 6 -20.99 -6.26 -24.92
C THR A 6 -19.97 -6.73 -23.87
N GLU A 7 -18.86 -6.02 -23.75
CA GLU A 7 -17.95 -6.15 -22.62
C GLU A 7 -18.71 -5.82 -21.34
N HIS A 8 -19.20 -6.84 -20.65
CA HIS A 8 -19.69 -6.71 -19.29
C HIS A 8 -18.50 -6.43 -18.38
N GLY A 9 -18.11 -5.14 -18.32
CA GLY A 9 -17.24 -4.63 -17.28
C GLY A 9 -17.91 -4.87 -15.94
N THR A 10 -17.57 -5.98 -15.29
CA THR A 10 -17.98 -6.24 -13.91
C THR A 10 -17.56 -5.03 -13.10
N ALA A 11 -18.54 -4.31 -12.54
CA ALA A 11 -18.30 -3.20 -11.64
C ALA A 11 -17.27 -3.68 -10.60
N SER A 12 -16.06 -3.17 -10.70
CA SER A 12 -14.98 -3.57 -9.78
C SER A 12 -15.45 -3.18 -8.40
N GLU A 13 -15.58 -4.17 -7.51
CA GLU A 13 -15.90 -3.91 -6.11
C GLU A 13 -15.03 -2.76 -5.59
N PRO A 14 -15.59 -1.82 -4.82
CA PRO A 14 -14.81 -0.72 -4.28
C PRO A 14 -13.62 -1.29 -3.53
N ARG A 15 -12.41 -1.09 -4.07
CA ARG A 15 -11.17 -1.52 -3.42
C ARG A 15 -11.17 -0.90 -2.03
N ARG A 16 -11.07 -1.73 -1.00
CA ARG A 16 -11.01 -1.25 0.39
C ARG A 16 -9.90 -0.19 0.48
N PRO A 17 -10.17 0.93 1.17
CA PRO A 17 -9.15 1.97 1.33
C PRO A 17 -7.90 1.35 1.98
N ARG A 18 -6.73 1.72 1.45
CA ARG A 18 -5.45 1.26 2.02
C ARG A 18 -5.33 1.77 3.45
N CYS A 19 -4.77 0.96 4.35
CA CYS A 19 -4.42 1.40 5.70
C CYS A 19 -3.51 2.65 5.62
N GLN A 20 -3.98 3.75 6.21
CA GLN A 20 -3.30 5.05 6.13
C GLN A 20 -1.95 5.02 6.84
N GLU A 21 -1.85 4.30 7.96
CA GLU A 21 -0.61 4.17 8.72
C GLU A 21 0.45 3.36 7.94
N CYS A 22 0.06 2.24 7.35
CA CYS A 22 0.92 1.49 6.43
C CYS A 22 1.45 2.37 5.30
N TRP A 23 0.60 3.23 4.73
CA TRP A 23 1.02 4.13 3.67
C TRP A 23 1.98 5.21 4.16
N GLY A 24 1.73 5.78 5.34
CA GLY A 24 2.62 6.72 6.02
C GLY A 24 4.02 6.14 6.25
N ILE A 25 4.10 4.94 6.83
CA ILE A 25 5.38 4.27 7.08
C ILE A 25 6.15 4.03 5.78
N LYS A 26 5.48 3.55 4.71
CA LYS A 26 6.10 3.34 3.39
C LYS A 26 6.64 4.65 2.81
N ARG A 27 5.86 5.73 2.89
CA ARG A 27 6.24 7.04 2.37
C ARG A 27 7.46 7.61 3.10
N THR A 28 7.49 7.52 4.42
CA THR A 28 8.62 8.00 5.24
C THR A 28 9.87 7.15 4.97
N ARG A 29 9.73 5.82 4.89
CA ARG A 29 10.85 4.94 4.53
C ARG A 29 11.44 5.29 3.16
N ALA A 30 10.58 5.51 2.15
CA ALA A 30 11.04 5.87 0.80
C ALA A 30 11.80 7.21 0.79
N ARG A 31 11.30 8.21 1.52
CA ARG A 31 11.99 9.51 1.68
C ARG A 31 13.35 9.36 2.36
N ALA A 32 13.45 8.54 3.40
CA ALA A 32 14.70 8.27 4.09
C ALA A 32 15.73 7.60 3.16
N LEU A 33 15.30 6.61 2.37
CA LEU A 33 16.16 5.96 1.38
C LEU A 33 16.65 6.92 0.28
N ALA A 34 15.82 7.90 -0.13
CA ALA A 34 16.19 8.87 -1.16
C ALA A 34 17.32 9.82 -0.73
N VAL A 35 17.57 9.98 0.57
CA VAL A 35 18.63 10.82 1.13
C VAL A 35 19.71 10.01 1.88
N ASP A 36 19.75 8.69 1.65
CA ASP A 36 20.63 7.72 2.32
C ASP A 36 20.57 7.73 3.86
N ASP A 37 19.42 8.13 4.43
CA ASP A 37 19.16 8.00 5.87
C ASP A 37 18.77 6.56 6.21
N ARG A 38 19.77 5.69 6.29
CA ARG A 38 19.62 4.26 6.58
C ARG A 38 18.99 4.01 7.95
N ARG A 39 19.35 4.82 8.96
CA ARG A 39 18.84 4.67 10.33
C ARG A 39 17.33 4.90 10.38
N THR A 40 16.83 5.91 9.69
CA THR A 40 15.38 6.15 9.61
C THR A 40 14.68 5.08 8.78
N ALA A 41 15.26 4.64 7.66
CA ALA A 41 14.68 3.59 6.83
C ALA A 41 14.53 2.25 7.59
N GLU A 42 15.52 1.87 8.40
CA GLU A 42 15.47 0.70 9.28
C GLU A 42 14.39 0.82 10.35
N ARG A 43 14.30 1.99 11.00
CA ARG A 43 13.25 2.26 12.00
C ARG A 43 11.85 2.10 11.41
N MET A 44 11.63 2.64 10.22
CA MET A 44 10.34 2.50 9.51
C MET A 44 10.07 1.05 9.09
N THR A 45 11.11 0.28 8.76
CA THR A 45 10.97 -1.15 8.45
C THR A 45 10.49 -1.94 9.67
N ARG A 46 11.05 -1.69 10.86
CA ARG A 46 10.58 -2.31 12.11
C ARG A 46 9.16 -1.87 12.46
N ALA A 47 8.86 -0.57 12.32
CA ALA A 47 7.52 -0.04 12.56
C ALA A 47 6.46 -0.71 11.67
N MET A 48 6.76 -0.96 10.39
CA MET A 48 5.88 -1.71 9.49
C MET A 48 5.60 -3.13 10.02
N GLY A 49 6.64 -3.85 10.45
CA GLY A 49 6.48 -5.20 11.00
C GLY A 49 5.57 -5.22 12.23
N VAL A 50 5.78 -4.30 13.17
CA VAL A 50 4.94 -4.16 14.37
C VAL A 50 3.50 -3.83 14.00
N HIS A 51 3.28 -2.86 13.11
CA HIS A 51 1.94 -2.45 12.73
C HIS A 51 1.18 -3.57 11.99
N ILE A 52 1.84 -4.29 11.07
CA ILE A 52 1.24 -5.46 10.42
C ILE A 52 0.80 -6.48 11.47
N TRP A 53 1.66 -6.79 12.44
CA TRP A 53 1.33 -7.74 13.50
C TRP A 53 0.16 -7.28 14.40
N GLN A 54 0.05 -5.98 14.67
CA GLN A 54 -0.99 -5.46 15.56
C GLN A 54 -2.33 -5.19 14.87
N ALA A 55 -2.32 -4.78 13.60
CA ALA A 55 -3.51 -4.28 12.90
C ALA A 55 -4.01 -5.20 11.77
N HIS A 56 -3.18 -6.16 11.31
CA HIS A 56 -3.44 -6.92 10.08
C HIS A 56 -3.14 -8.43 10.17
N ALA A 57 -2.61 -8.94 11.29
CA ALA A 57 -2.43 -10.38 11.55
C ALA A 57 -3.71 -10.98 12.13
#